data_AF-A0A2T0S408-F1
#
_entry.id   AF-A0A2T0S408-F1
#
_cell.length_a   1.000
_cell.length_b   1.000
_cell.length_c   1.000
_cell.angle_alpha   90.00
_cell.angle_beta   90.00
_cell.angle_gamma   90.00
#
_symmetry.space_group_name_H-M   'P 1'
#
loop_
_entity.id
_entity.type
_entity.pdbx_description
1 polymer ?
#
loop_
_entity_poly.entity_id
_entity_poly.type
_entity_poly.pdbx_seq_one_letter_code
_entity_poly.pdbx_strand_id
1 'polypeptide(L)'
;MKLVNGYQSLIWEVPLTSQLGYAYVQTINPNELGHVSPSFLVKILDYRSDLPIKKFDPAFFGQLDLLTSHLLAMGTPPQRTGDIRWKPLGYLPLTAFDYVLPESKGYIHESDEPFSYEVVSQDATWRVFWGGALSDYYPAYATYEQVKHLGWLTHFNIAFLHHRITMEWMRKLGLAYQEYQTNQWDAEFLMTQKYQIKTTVLFSAVPPAIRGKAIETFL
;
A
#
# COMPACT_ATOMS: atom_id res chain seq x y z
N MET A 1 -14.91 -16.72 -17.45
CA MET A 1 -13.61 -16.05 -17.66
C MET A 1 -12.55 -16.87 -16.95
N LYS A 2 -11.53 -17.38 -17.66
CA LYS A 2 -10.47 -18.21 -17.09
C LYS A 2 -9.48 -17.28 -16.40
N LEU A 3 -9.26 -17.43 -15.10
CA LEU A 3 -8.30 -16.61 -14.34
C LEU A 3 -6.89 -16.98 -14.81
N VAL A 4 -6.23 -16.07 -15.52
CA VAL A 4 -4.87 -16.26 -16.06
C VAL A 4 -3.82 -16.21 -14.94
N ASN A 5 -4.14 -15.50 -13.85
CA ASN A 5 -3.40 -15.47 -12.59
C ASN A 5 -4.40 -15.58 -11.44
N GLY A 6 -4.25 -16.57 -10.55
CA GLY A 6 -5.26 -16.90 -9.53
C GLY A 6 -5.57 -15.81 -8.49
N TYR A 7 -4.79 -14.73 -8.47
CA TYR A 7 -4.90 -13.60 -7.53
C TYR A 7 -5.24 -12.26 -8.20
N GLN A 8 -5.30 -12.19 -9.53
CA GLN A 8 -5.71 -10.97 -10.23
C GLN A 8 -7.14 -10.62 -9.81
N SER A 9 -7.36 -9.38 -9.39
CA SER A 9 -8.66 -8.84 -8.96
C SER A 9 -9.31 -9.56 -7.76
N LEU A 10 -8.55 -10.42 -7.07
CA LEU A 10 -9.01 -11.17 -5.90
C LEU A 10 -9.08 -10.27 -4.67
N ILE A 11 -10.22 -10.32 -3.99
CA ILE A 11 -10.42 -9.73 -2.66
C ILE A 11 -10.00 -10.74 -1.59
N TRP A 12 -9.15 -10.26 -0.70
CA TRP A 12 -8.66 -10.99 0.45
C TRP A 12 -9.21 -10.37 1.73
N GLU A 13 -9.61 -11.23 2.65
CA GLU A 13 -9.86 -10.90 4.05
C GLU A 13 -8.55 -11.09 4.83
N VAL A 14 -8.09 -10.00 5.43
CA VAL A 14 -6.84 -9.91 6.17
C VAL A 14 -7.18 -9.78 7.65
N PRO A 15 -6.91 -10.80 8.49
CA PRO A 15 -7.05 -10.63 9.94
C PRO A 15 -6.04 -9.58 10.39
N LEU A 16 -6.50 -8.54 11.08
CA LEU A 16 -5.62 -7.53 11.64
C LEU A 16 -5.08 -7.99 12.99
N THR A 17 -3.84 -7.61 13.29
CA THR A 17 -3.30 -7.79 14.64
C THR A 17 -3.97 -6.86 15.66
N SER A 18 -3.67 -7.03 16.95
CA SER A 18 -4.20 -6.18 18.03
C SER A 18 -5.72 -6.19 18.17
N GLN A 19 -6.38 -7.30 17.81
CA GLN A 19 -7.84 -7.48 17.90
C GLN A 19 -8.65 -6.43 17.12
N LEU A 20 -8.07 -5.87 16.05
CA LEU A 20 -8.74 -4.86 15.22
C LEU A 20 -9.74 -5.44 14.22
N GLY A 21 -9.99 -6.75 14.27
CA GLY A 21 -10.90 -7.44 13.35
C GLY A 21 -10.23 -7.76 12.02
N TYR A 22 -10.87 -7.38 10.93
CA TYR A 22 -10.54 -7.79 9.56
C TYR A 22 -10.54 -6.60 8.62
N ALA A 23 -9.50 -6.49 7.81
CA ALA A 23 -9.39 -5.58 6.68
C ALA A 23 -9.60 -6.34 5.37
N TYR A 24 -9.86 -5.58 4.30
CA TYR A 24 -10.07 -6.15 2.98
C TYR A 24 -9.14 -5.50 1.97
N VAL A 25 -8.48 -6.33 1.17
CA VAL A 25 -7.56 -5.86 0.14
C VAL A 25 -7.82 -6.52 -1.20
N GLN A 26 -7.67 -5.76 -2.29
CA GLN A 26 -7.67 -6.28 -3.65
C GLN A 26 -6.23 -6.41 -4.14
N THR A 27 -5.89 -7.55 -4.75
CA THR A 27 -4.58 -7.74 -5.39
C THR A 27 -4.64 -7.59 -6.90
N ILE A 28 -3.64 -6.95 -7.48
CA ILE A 28 -3.50 -6.77 -8.93
C ILE A 28 -2.10 -7.21 -9.35
N ASN A 29 -2.01 -7.95 -10.47
CA ASN A 29 -0.76 -8.31 -11.12
C ASN A 29 -0.26 -7.13 -11.97
N PRO A 30 0.80 -6.41 -11.57
CA PRO A 30 1.34 -5.29 -12.33
C PRO A 30 1.96 -5.74 -13.67
N ASN A 31 2.24 -7.03 -13.87
CA ASN A 31 2.77 -7.51 -15.15
C ASN A 31 1.74 -7.39 -16.29
N GLU A 32 0.45 -7.38 -15.97
CA GLU A 32 -0.61 -7.09 -16.93
C GLU A 32 -0.66 -5.59 -17.30
N LEU A 33 0.05 -4.75 -16.56
CA LEU A 33 0.17 -3.30 -16.76
C LEU A 33 1.51 -2.89 -17.42
N GLY A 34 2.25 -3.85 -17.98
CA GLY A 34 3.54 -3.60 -18.62
C GLY A 34 4.75 -3.66 -17.68
N HIS A 35 4.58 -4.10 -16.43
CA HIS A 35 5.69 -4.35 -15.52
C HIS A 35 6.32 -5.73 -15.75
N VAL A 36 7.62 -5.88 -15.44
CA VAL A 36 8.30 -7.19 -15.54
C VAL A 36 9.09 -7.43 -14.26
N SER A 37 8.40 -7.91 -13.22
CA SER A 37 9.04 -8.38 -11.98
C SER A 37 8.07 -9.23 -11.18
N PRO A 38 8.52 -10.22 -10.38
CA PRO A 38 7.66 -10.85 -9.38
C PRO A 38 7.20 -9.80 -8.38
N SER A 39 6.01 -9.25 -8.60
CA SER A 39 5.43 -8.17 -7.80
C SER A 39 3.91 -8.24 -7.86
N PHE A 40 3.25 -7.62 -6.90
CA PHE A 40 1.81 -7.43 -6.88
C PHE A 40 1.44 -6.12 -6.20
N LEU A 41 0.39 -5.48 -6.70
CA LEU A 41 -0.21 -4.31 -6.07
C LEU A 41 -1.24 -4.77 -5.05
N VAL A 42 -1.29 -4.09 -3.91
CA VAL A 42 -2.28 -4.28 -2.86
C VAL A 42 -3.06 -2.99 -2.67
N LYS A 43 -4.35 -3.03 -2.99
CA LYS A 43 -5.29 -1.94 -2.74
C LYS A 43 -6.05 -2.23 -1.46
N ILE A 44 -5.82 -1.44 -0.42
CA ILE A 44 -6.54 -1.58 0.85
C ILE A 44 -7.87 -0.87 0.70
N LEU A 45 -8.98 -1.58 0.82
CA LEU A 45 -10.32 -1.00 0.76
C LEU A 45 -10.61 -0.29 2.09
N ASP A 46 -11.23 0.90 2.07
CA ASP A 46 -11.61 1.66 3.29
C ASP A 46 -12.85 1.04 3.95
N TYR A 47 -12.71 -0.23 4.36
CA TYR A 47 -13.68 -0.97 5.14
C TYR A 47 -12.99 -1.96 6.07
N ARG A 48 -13.44 -1.95 7.33
CA ARG A 48 -13.00 -2.87 8.39
C ARG A 48 -14.23 -3.51 9.03
N SER A 49 -14.13 -4.77 9.42
CA SER A 49 -15.16 -5.49 10.14
C SER A 49 -14.59 -6.13 11.39
N ASP A 50 -15.34 -6.15 12.50
CA ASP A 50 -14.94 -6.87 13.71
C ASP A 50 -15.10 -8.38 13.56
N LEU A 51 -15.95 -8.82 12.62
CA LEU A 51 -16.24 -10.22 12.35
C LEU A 51 -15.83 -10.62 10.93
N PRO A 52 -15.43 -11.88 10.69
CA PRO A 52 -15.16 -12.36 9.35
C PRO A 52 -16.42 -12.29 8.46
N ILE A 53 -16.23 -11.90 7.20
CA ILE A 53 -17.27 -11.97 6.19
C ILE A 53 -17.58 -13.43 5.86
N LYS A 54 -18.87 -13.75 5.93
CA LYS A 54 -19.41 -15.07 5.60
C LYS A 54 -19.68 -15.23 4.10
N LYS A 55 -20.08 -14.16 3.42
CA LYS A 55 -20.44 -14.17 2.00
C LYS A 55 -19.93 -12.92 1.31
N PHE A 56 -19.22 -13.10 0.20
CA PHE A 56 -18.77 -12.01 -0.66
C PHE A 56 -19.95 -11.39 -1.41
N ASP A 57 -19.99 -10.05 -1.44
CA ASP A 57 -20.97 -9.27 -2.20
C ASP A 57 -20.25 -8.25 -3.10
N PRO A 58 -20.17 -8.49 -4.42
CA PRO A 58 -19.50 -7.59 -5.35
C PRO A 58 -20.04 -6.16 -5.34
N ALA A 59 -21.35 -5.97 -5.12
CA ALA A 59 -21.96 -4.65 -5.12
C ALA A 59 -21.52 -3.84 -3.90
N PHE A 60 -21.51 -4.47 -2.72
CA PHE A 60 -20.99 -3.87 -1.50
C PHE A 60 -19.51 -3.50 -1.63
N PHE A 61 -18.67 -4.39 -2.16
CA PHE A 61 -17.23 -4.11 -2.29
C PHE A 61 -16.92 -3.09 -3.39
N GLY A 62 -17.70 -3.06 -4.48
CA GLY A 62 -17.50 -2.15 -5.60
C GLY A 62 -17.77 -0.68 -5.31
N GLN A 63 -18.42 -0.36 -4.19
CA GLN A 63 -18.66 1.03 -3.77
C GLN A 63 -17.55 1.58 -2.85
N LEU A 64 -16.62 0.73 -2.39
CA LEU A 64 -15.59 1.12 -1.43
C LEU A 64 -14.45 1.87 -2.14
N ASP A 65 -14.04 3.00 -1.57
CA ASP A 65 -12.80 3.67 -1.96
C ASP A 65 -11.59 3.00 -1.28
N LEU A 66 -10.37 3.41 -1.63
CA LEU A 66 -9.17 2.92 -0.96
C LEU A 66 -8.95 3.62 0.39
N LEU A 67 -8.30 2.95 1.34
CA LEU A 67 -7.90 3.54 2.62
C LEU A 67 -6.75 4.54 2.42
N THR A 68 -5.76 4.13 1.64
CA THR A 68 -4.56 4.89 1.24
C THR A 68 -4.23 4.49 -0.19
N SER A 69 -3.26 5.17 -0.80
CA SER A 69 -2.72 4.71 -2.09
C SER A 69 -2.24 3.27 -2.03
N HIS A 70 -2.30 2.60 -3.18
CA HIS A 70 -1.87 1.21 -3.33
C HIS A 70 -0.48 0.98 -2.70
N LEU A 71 -0.27 -0.21 -2.17
CA LEU A 71 1.05 -0.67 -1.79
C LEU A 71 1.60 -1.52 -2.93
N LEU A 72 2.85 -1.31 -3.28
CA LEU A 72 3.54 -2.15 -4.25
C LEU A 72 4.51 -3.06 -3.51
N ALA A 73 4.33 -4.36 -3.71
CA ALA A 73 5.11 -5.40 -3.07
C ALA A 73 5.83 -6.28 -4.09
N MET A 74 7.02 -6.73 -3.73
CA MET A 74 7.79 -7.72 -4.48
C MET A 74 7.50 -9.13 -3.95
N GLY A 75 7.61 -10.14 -4.81
CA GLY A 75 7.41 -11.54 -4.49
C GLY A 75 6.09 -12.11 -4.98
N THR A 76 5.62 -13.16 -4.29
CA THR A 76 4.38 -13.84 -4.64
C THR A 76 3.23 -13.39 -3.73
N PRO A 77 2.01 -13.25 -4.28
CA PRO A 77 0.80 -12.96 -3.52
C PRO A 77 0.52 -14.01 -2.41
N PRO A 78 -0.41 -13.70 -1.49
CA PRO A 78 -0.67 -14.49 -0.29
C PRO A 78 -0.82 -16.00 -0.56
N GLN A 79 -0.02 -16.80 0.13
CA GLN A 79 -0.18 -18.25 0.17
C GLN A 79 -1.25 -18.62 1.22
N ARG A 80 -2.03 -19.67 0.96
CA ARG A 80 -3.07 -20.16 1.91
C ARG A 80 -2.48 -20.77 3.19
N THR A 81 -1.18 -20.96 3.24
CA THR A 81 -0.43 -21.68 4.28
C THR A 81 0.64 -20.77 4.89
N GLY A 82 0.93 -20.96 6.18
CA GLY A 82 1.88 -20.15 6.96
C GLY A 82 1.24 -19.51 8.19
N ASP A 83 2.03 -18.71 8.92
CA ASP A 83 1.60 -18.02 10.14
C ASP A 83 0.70 -16.82 9.85
N ILE A 84 0.87 -16.21 8.67
CA ILE A 84 0.03 -15.12 8.18
C ILE A 84 -0.82 -15.64 7.03
N ARG A 85 -2.13 -15.78 7.28
CA ARG A 85 -3.09 -16.32 6.32
C ARG A 85 -4.10 -15.25 5.94
N TRP A 86 -4.20 -14.99 4.65
CA TRP A 86 -5.29 -14.18 4.11
C TRP A 86 -6.32 -15.11 3.49
N LYS A 87 -7.59 -14.85 3.78
CA LYS A 87 -8.69 -15.67 3.29
C LYS A 87 -9.21 -15.09 1.97
N PRO A 88 -9.21 -15.85 0.86
CA PRO A 88 -9.82 -15.38 -0.38
C PRO A 88 -11.34 -15.30 -0.20
N LEU A 89 -11.97 -14.21 -0.64
CA LEU A 89 -13.41 -14.02 -0.55
C LEU A 89 -14.11 -14.13 -1.91
N GLY A 90 -13.59 -13.46 -2.92
CA GLY A 90 -14.20 -13.36 -4.24
C GLY A 90 -13.48 -12.35 -5.13
N TYR A 91 -13.93 -12.19 -6.36
CA TYR A 91 -13.29 -11.31 -7.34
C TYR A 91 -14.09 -10.03 -7.48
N LEU A 92 -13.39 -8.89 -7.42
CA LEU A 92 -13.97 -7.59 -7.71
C LEU A 92 -13.47 -7.12 -9.09
N PRO A 93 -14.35 -6.76 -10.04
CA PRO A 93 -13.92 -6.26 -11.34
C PRO A 93 -12.97 -5.07 -11.23
N LEU A 94 -11.99 -5.02 -12.12
CA LEU A 94 -11.07 -3.88 -12.23
C LEU A 94 -11.77 -2.70 -12.93
N THR A 95 -11.50 -1.50 -12.45
CA THR A 95 -11.96 -0.23 -13.02
C THR A 95 -10.89 0.37 -13.93
N ALA A 96 -11.21 1.44 -14.66
CA ALA A 96 -10.23 2.17 -15.48
C ALA A 96 -9.00 2.63 -14.68
N PHE A 97 -9.17 2.99 -13.40
CA PHE A 97 -8.06 3.38 -12.51
C PHE A 97 -7.08 2.22 -12.23
N ASP A 98 -7.55 0.96 -12.27
CA ASP A 98 -6.72 -0.22 -12.04
C ASP A 98 -5.80 -0.55 -13.23
N TYR A 99 -6.13 -0.05 -14.42
CA TYR A 99 -5.36 -0.29 -15.65
C TYR A 99 -4.29 0.77 -15.91
N VAL A 100 -4.14 1.75 -15.01
CA VAL A 100 -3.07 2.74 -15.06
C VAL A 100 -1.91 2.23 -14.22
N LEU A 101 -0.70 2.17 -14.80
CA LEU A 101 0.51 1.90 -14.03
C LEU A 101 0.72 3.06 -13.05
N PRO A 102 0.66 2.84 -11.73
CA PRO A 102 0.72 3.95 -10.81
C PRO A 102 2.15 4.28 -10.43
N GLU A 103 2.38 5.55 -10.10
CA GLU A 103 3.62 6.02 -9.50
C GLU A 103 3.67 5.65 -8.01
N SER A 104 4.88 5.38 -7.53
CA SER A 104 5.18 5.07 -6.13
C SER A 104 6.29 5.97 -5.62
N LYS A 105 6.20 6.37 -4.35
CA LYS A 105 7.32 6.98 -3.64
C LYS A 105 8.18 5.91 -2.96
N GLY A 106 9.46 6.18 -2.89
CA GLY A 106 10.44 5.39 -2.18
C GLY A 106 11.30 6.29 -1.30
N TYR A 107 12.18 5.65 -0.53
CA TYR A 107 13.02 6.33 0.45
C TYR A 107 14.36 6.68 -0.19
N ILE A 108 14.88 7.88 0.08
CA ILE A 108 16.22 8.30 -0.33
C ILE A 108 17.01 8.77 0.89
N HIS A 109 17.89 7.92 1.39
CA HIS A 109 18.91 8.34 2.34
C HIS A 109 20.24 8.38 1.64
N GLU A 110 20.72 9.58 1.39
CA GLU A 110 22.06 9.81 0.83
C GLU A 110 23.06 10.26 1.91
N SER A 111 22.70 10.13 3.20
CA SER A 111 23.58 10.49 4.30
C SER A 111 24.28 9.27 4.89
N ASP A 112 25.56 9.43 5.22
CA ASP A 112 26.36 8.45 5.97
C ASP A 112 26.01 8.45 7.47
N GLU A 113 25.19 9.41 7.94
CA GLU A 113 24.73 9.45 9.33
C GLU A 113 23.59 8.44 9.58
N PRO A 114 23.52 7.83 10.78
CA PRO A 114 22.41 6.98 11.18
C PRO A 114 21.08 7.73 11.03
N PHE A 115 20.14 7.17 10.28
CA PHE A 115 18.86 7.82 10.06
C PHE A 115 17.99 7.77 11.33
N SER A 116 17.62 8.94 11.84
CA SER A 116 16.70 9.05 12.97
C SER A 116 15.26 9.23 12.50
N TYR A 117 14.53 8.12 12.38
CA TYR A 117 13.12 8.08 11.94
C TYR A 117 12.18 8.97 12.79
N GLU A 118 12.55 9.27 14.04
CA GLU A 118 11.77 10.10 14.97
C GLU A 118 11.98 11.60 14.73
N VAL A 119 13.22 12.00 14.46
CA VAL A 119 13.63 13.40 14.33
C VAL A 119 13.46 13.91 12.90
N VAL A 120 13.50 13.02 11.91
CA VAL A 120 13.42 13.41 10.51
C VAL A 120 12.00 13.86 10.13
N SER A 121 11.96 15.03 9.49
CA SER A 121 10.73 15.64 8.98
C SER A 121 10.07 14.75 7.92
N GLN A 122 8.74 14.84 7.80
CA GLN A 122 7.96 14.02 6.87
C GLN A 122 8.31 14.26 5.39
N ASP A 123 8.83 15.44 5.09
CA ASP A 123 9.18 15.91 3.75
C ASP A 123 10.60 15.53 3.32
N ALA A 124 11.43 15.09 4.25
CA ALA A 124 12.79 14.67 3.97
C ALA A 124 12.76 13.26 3.35
N THR A 125 13.68 12.97 2.43
CA THR A 125 14.05 11.61 2.02
C THR A 125 13.01 10.80 1.21
N TRP A 126 12.42 11.38 0.17
CA TRP A 126 11.62 10.61 -0.79
C TRP A 126 12.09 10.73 -2.26
N ARG A 127 11.80 9.72 -3.08
CA ARG A 127 11.94 9.71 -4.56
C ARG A 127 10.69 9.14 -5.21
N VAL A 128 10.37 9.56 -6.43
CA VAL A 128 9.32 8.94 -7.24
C VAL A 128 9.93 7.84 -8.11
N PHE A 129 9.22 6.73 -8.24
CA PHE A 129 9.52 5.63 -9.13
C PHE A 129 8.20 5.17 -9.83
N TRP A 130 8.33 4.52 -10.99
CA TRP A 130 7.26 3.83 -11.77
C TRP A 130 6.33 4.70 -12.63
N GLY A 131 5.89 4.18 -13.78
CA GLY A 131 5.72 4.91 -15.05
C GLY A 131 4.60 5.96 -15.20
N GLY A 132 5.00 7.23 -15.11
CA GLY A 132 4.29 8.46 -15.48
C GLY A 132 5.20 9.70 -15.34
N ALA A 133 4.83 10.86 -15.92
CA ALA A 133 5.68 12.01 -16.33
C ALA A 133 6.74 12.58 -15.36
N LEU A 134 6.88 12.11 -14.12
CA LEU A 134 7.98 12.45 -13.21
C LEU A 134 8.87 11.26 -12.84
N SER A 135 8.50 10.00 -13.13
CA SER A 135 9.43 8.87 -13.01
C SER A 135 10.56 8.93 -14.05
N ASP A 136 10.27 9.53 -15.20
CA ASP A 136 11.20 9.66 -16.33
C ASP A 136 12.10 10.89 -16.21
N TYR A 137 11.72 11.85 -15.35
CA TYR A 137 12.43 13.10 -15.11
C TYR A 137 12.96 13.09 -13.68
N TYR A 138 14.29 13.16 -13.54
CA TYR A 138 15.03 12.98 -12.29
C TYR A 138 14.34 13.48 -10.99
N PRO A 139 14.64 12.85 -9.83
CA PRO A 139 14.11 13.19 -8.50
C PRO A 139 14.38 14.63 -7.99
N ALA A 140 14.98 15.51 -8.80
CA ALA A 140 15.23 16.91 -8.48
C ALA A 140 14.01 17.84 -8.67
N TYR A 141 12.90 17.36 -9.27
CA TYR A 141 11.82 18.24 -9.74
C TYR A 141 10.48 18.13 -9.01
N ALA A 142 10.34 17.21 -8.04
CA ALA A 142 9.13 17.13 -7.22
C ALA A 142 9.42 17.60 -5.78
N THR A 143 8.40 18.14 -5.13
CA THR A 143 8.36 18.46 -3.70
C THR A 143 7.57 17.39 -2.97
N TYR A 144 7.75 17.28 -1.64
CA TYR A 144 7.00 16.30 -0.85
C TYR A 144 5.49 16.44 -1.03
N GLU A 145 5.00 17.69 -1.10
CA GLU A 145 3.59 17.99 -1.29
C GLU A 145 3.02 17.42 -2.60
N GLN A 146 3.85 17.32 -3.65
CA GLN A 146 3.47 16.77 -4.95
C GLN A 146 3.43 15.24 -5.01
N VAL A 147 3.98 14.55 -4.00
CA VAL A 147 4.14 13.10 -4.03
C VAL A 147 3.65 12.39 -2.78
N LYS A 148 3.31 13.11 -1.71
CA LYS A 148 2.94 12.52 -0.43
C LYS A 148 1.72 11.61 -0.51
N HIS A 149 0.86 11.80 -1.50
CA HIS A 149 -0.29 10.94 -1.76
C HIS A 149 0.08 9.64 -2.48
N LEU A 150 1.28 9.46 -3.00
CA LEU A 150 1.69 8.23 -3.69
C LEU A 150 1.85 7.05 -2.73
N GLY A 151 1.68 5.85 -3.29
CA GLY A 151 1.93 4.58 -2.61
C GLY A 151 3.42 4.38 -2.32
N TRP A 152 3.76 3.56 -1.34
CA TRP A 152 5.16 3.20 -1.07
C TRP A 152 5.58 2.00 -1.91
N LEU A 153 6.73 2.11 -2.60
CA LEU A 153 7.43 0.95 -3.18
C LEU A 153 8.18 0.23 -2.07
N THR A 154 7.85 -1.04 -1.83
CA THR A 154 8.44 -1.82 -0.74
C THR A 154 8.88 -3.21 -1.19
N HIS A 155 10.04 -3.67 -0.69
CA HIS A 155 10.70 -4.92 -1.12
C HIS A 155 10.38 -6.11 -0.21
N PHE A 156 9.11 -6.38 0.11
CA PHE A 156 8.84 -7.31 1.24
C PHE A 156 7.75 -8.35 1.01
N ASN A 157 7.88 -9.41 1.82
CA ASN A 157 6.99 -10.56 1.86
C ASN A 157 5.61 -10.21 2.46
N ILE A 158 4.69 -11.17 2.43
CA ILE A 158 3.30 -11.02 2.92
C ILE A 158 3.23 -10.61 4.40
N ALA A 159 4.21 -11.00 5.21
CA ALA A 159 4.23 -10.67 6.63
C ALA A 159 4.39 -9.17 6.88
N PHE A 160 5.28 -8.54 6.11
CA PHE A 160 5.42 -7.09 6.11
C PHE A 160 4.12 -6.40 5.74
N LEU A 161 3.49 -6.81 4.64
CA LEU A 161 2.24 -6.22 4.19
C LEU A 161 1.12 -6.34 5.22
N HIS A 162 1.02 -7.48 5.90
CA HIS A 162 0.04 -7.66 6.97
C HIS A 162 0.22 -6.63 8.09
N HIS A 163 1.44 -6.46 8.58
CA HIS A 163 1.74 -5.47 9.63
C HIS A 163 1.52 -4.04 9.14
N ARG A 164 1.91 -3.74 7.90
CA ARG A 164 1.65 -2.46 7.24
C ARG A 164 0.15 -2.14 7.19
N ILE A 165 -0.69 -3.09 6.75
CA ILE A 165 -2.15 -2.92 6.68
C ILE A 165 -2.72 -2.68 8.08
N THR A 166 -2.24 -3.41 9.10
CA THR A 166 -2.66 -3.18 10.50
C THR A 166 -2.36 -1.74 10.93
N MET A 167 -1.13 -1.27 10.71
CA MET A 167 -0.75 0.09 11.13
C MET A 167 -1.50 1.19 10.37
N GLU A 168 -1.86 0.99 9.10
CA GLU A 168 -2.71 1.94 8.37
C GLU A 168 -4.10 2.06 9.02
N TRP A 169 -4.68 0.93 9.45
CA TRP A 169 -5.94 0.94 10.20
C TRP A 169 -5.81 1.55 11.59
N MET A 170 -4.73 1.25 12.33
CA MET A 170 -4.46 1.92 13.61
C MET A 170 -4.40 3.44 13.43
N ARG A 171 -3.68 3.92 12.41
CA ARG A 171 -3.61 5.35 12.08
C ARG A 171 -5.00 5.93 11.78
N LYS A 172 -5.78 5.29 10.90
CA LYS A 172 -7.14 5.73 10.54
C LYS A 172 -8.08 5.81 11.75
N LEU A 173 -7.93 4.90 12.71
CA LEU A 173 -8.73 4.82 13.93
C LEU A 173 -8.23 5.73 15.06
N GLY A 174 -7.15 6.50 14.85
CA GLY A 174 -6.56 7.33 15.90
C GLY A 174 -5.85 6.55 17.01
N LEU A 175 -5.48 5.30 16.74
CA LEU A 175 -4.73 4.45 17.67
C LEU A 175 -3.22 4.70 17.53
N ALA A 176 -2.47 4.43 18.60
CA ALA A 176 -1.03 4.65 18.69
C ALA A 176 -0.22 3.64 17.83
N TYR A 177 -0.26 3.77 16.49
CA TYR A 177 0.51 2.91 15.58
C TYR A 177 2.04 3.03 15.79
N GLN A 178 2.50 4.15 16.36
CA GLN A 178 3.92 4.35 16.70
C GLN A 178 4.38 3.40 17.81
N GLU A 179 3.47 2.95 18.65
CA GLU A 179 3.72 1.97 19.72
C GLU A 179 3.55 0.53 19.22
N TYR A 180 3.24 0.32 17.93
CA TYR A 180 3.11 -1.02 17.37
C TYR A 180 4.39 -1.83 17.51
N GLN A 181 4.26 -3.09 17.98
CA GLN A 181 5.36 -4.03 18.16
C GLN A 181 4.98 -5.40 17.59
N THR A 182 5.97 -6.12 17.09
CA THR A 182 5.86 -7.52 16.66
C THR A 182 7.21 -8.20 16.87
N ASN A 183 7.20 -9.50 17.15
CA ASN A 183 8.42 -10.31 17.29
C ASN A 183 8.93 -10.84 15.94
N GLN A 184 8.25 -10.53 14.83
CA GLN A 184 8.63 -11.00 13.49
C GLN A 184 9.77 -10.19 12.86
N TRP A 185 10.04 -8.99 13.35
CA TRP A 185 11.00 -8.06 12.78
C TRP A 185 11.76 -7.32 13.87
N ASP A 186 12.95 -6.84 13.54
CA ASP A 186 13.74 -5.99 14.43
C ASP A 186 13.13 -4.57 14.56
N ALA A 187 13.64 -3.83 15.55
CA ALA A 187 13.16 -2.50 15.86
C ALA A 187 13.41 -1.50 14.72
N GLU A 188 14.55 -1.58 14.04
CA GLU A 188 14.91 -0.67 12.94
C GLU A 188 13.92 -0.81 11.78
N PHE A 189 13.60 -2.03 11.41
CA PHE A 189 12.67 -2.34 10.35
C PHE A 189 11.24 -1.91 10.68
N LEU A 190 10.83 -2.02 11.94
CA LEU A 190 9.56 -1.47 12.42
C LEU A 190 9.54 0.06 12.39
N MET A 191 10.65 0.72 12.69
CA MET A 191 10.76 2.18 12.59
C MET A 191 10.58 2.67 11.15
N THR A 192 11.16 1.97 10.16
CA THR A 192 10.93 2.26 8.74
C THR A 192 9.45 2.19 8.38
N GLN A 193 8.74 1.15 8.82
CA GLN A 193 7.31 1.03 8.56
C GLN A 193 6.51 2.17 9.22
N LYS A 194 6.80 2.48 10.48
CA LYS A 194 6.15 3.57 11.22
C LYS A 194 6.37 4.92 10.52
N TYR A 195 7.57 5.16 10.00
CA TYR A 195 7.86 6.35 9.19
C TYR A 195 7.06 6.38 7.88
N GLN A 196 7.01 5.26 7.16
CA GLN A 196 6.20 5.17 5.95
C GLN A 196 4.70 5.38 6.26
N ILE A 197 4.19 4.97 7.44
CA ILE A 197 2.79 5.21 7.88
C ILE A 197 2.59 6.69 8.22
N LYS A 198 3.56 7.32 8.90
CA LYS A 198 3.56 8.76 9.24
C LYS A 198 3.37 9.63 7.98
N THR A 199 3.87 9.16 6.84
CA THR A 199 3.90 9.91 5.58
C THR A 199 2.81 9.50 4.58
N THR A 200 1.88 8.60 4.92
CA THR A 200 0.75 8.27 4.03
C THR A 200 -0.44 9.21 4.23
N VAL A 201 -1.15 9.47 3.13
CA VAL A 201 -2.37 10.28 3.11
C VAL A 201 -3.57 9.34 2.96
N LEU A 202 -4.66 9.63 3.67
CA LEU A 202 -5.92 8.91 3.45
C LEU A 202 -6.41 9.18 2.02
N PHE A 203 -6.80 8.15 1.30
CA PHE A 203 -7.16 8.29 -0.12
C PHE A 203 -8.37 9.21 -0.35
N SER A 204 -9.28 9.28 0.63
CA SER A 204 -10.42 10.20 0.65
C SER A 204 -10.01 11.68 0.72
N ALA A 205 -8.80 11.99 1.16
CA ALA A 205 -8.24 13.35 1.15
C ALA A 205 -7.45 13.66 -0.14
N VAL A 206 -7.29 12.69 -1.04
CA VAL A 206 -6.54 12.85 -2.30
C VAL A 206 -7.53 13.17 -3.43
N PRO A 207 -7.41 14.35 -4.08
CA PRO A 207 -8.24 14.69 -5.24
C PRO A 207 -8.17 13.63 -6.35
N PRO A 208 -9.30 13.22 -6.95
CA PRO A 208 -9.32 12.17 -7.96
C PRO A 208 -8.36 12.37 -9.13
N ALA A 209 -8.17 13.62 -9.56
CA ALA A 209 -7.32 13.97 -10.70
C ALA A 209 -5.83 13.62 -10.52
N ILE A 210 -5.36 13.48 -9.28
CA ILE A 210 -3.93 13.26 -8.96
C ILE A 210 -3.67 11.86 -8.39
N ARG A 211 -4.70 11.03 -8.21
CA ARG A 211 -4.56 9.72 -7.58
C ARG A 211 -3.63 8.82 -8.41
N GLY A 212 -2.61 8.26 -7.75
CA GLY A 212 -1.65 7.34 -8.37
C GLY A 212 -0.66 7.99 -9.33
N LYS A 213 -0.57 9.32 -9.37
CA LYS A 213 0.38 10.08 -10.21
C LYS A 213 0.96 11.26 -9.44
N ALA A 214 2.25 11.52 -9.58
CA ALA A 214 2.88 12.74 -9.12
C ALA A 214 2.38 13.90 -9.98
N ILE A 215 2.48 15.10 -9.41
CA ILE A 215 1.98 16.32 -10.02
C ILE A 215 3.18 17.15 -10.43
N GLU A 216 3.30 17.47 -11.72
CA GLU A 216 4.25 18.47 -12.19
C GLU A 216 3.74 19.88 -11.87
N THR A 217 4.63 20.79 -11.50
CA THR A 217 4.35 22.23 -11.55
C THR A 217 4.62 22.74 -12.94
N PHE A 218 3.64 23.36 -13.59
CA PHE A 218 3.93 24.33 -14.64
C PHE A 218 4.68 25.49 -13.97
N LEU A 219 6.00 25.58 -14.18
CA LEU A 219 6.79 26.77 -13.88
C LEU A 219 6.52 27.86 -14.94
#